data_AF-A0A3N5S719-F1
#
_entry.id   AF-A0A3N5S719-F1
#
_cell.length_a   1.000
_cell.length_b   1.000
_cell.length_c   1.000
_cell.angle_alpha   90.00
_cell.angle_beta   90.00
_cell.angle_gamma   90.00
#
_symmetry.space_group_name_H-M   'P 1'
#
loop_
_entity.id
_entity.type
_entity.pdbx_description
1 polymer ?
#
loop_
_entity_poly.entity_id
_entity_poly.type
_entity_poly.pdbx_seq_one_letter_code
_entity_poly.pdbx_strand_id
1 'polypeptide(L)'
;MTILTLTTDFGLRNGFAGVMKGVIYGIAPEAKIVDISHMIAPQDVLEGAYTLRRAAPFFPAGTVHVYVVDPGVGTQRRPLAARLDEHYFVGPDNGLLTPLIEEAERDQKAIEFIHLNNPKYWLPKVSRTFHGRDIFAPVGAHLANGISLNALGPLLRDPVRMELPHPEEVENGWIAHITLIDVFGNLATDLPASALRGRTDVRVRLRGAEVDGITEAYGQKQPGELVALVDSEGYLETAVVNGSAAERLGAKVGDTVEVVYR
;
A
#
# COMPACT_ATOMS: atom_id res chain seq x y z
N MET A 1 -2.43 20.65 -12.58
CA MET A 1 -1.41 19.68 -13.02
C MET A 1 -1.69 18.40 -12.25
N THR A 2 -2.08 17.33 -12.94
CA THR A 2 -2.58 16.13 -12.26
C THR A 2 -1.50 15.05 -12.25
N ILE A 3 -1.20 14.54 -11.07
CA ILE A 3 -0.29 13.41 -10.89
C ILE A 3 -1.11 12.13 -10.96
N LEU A 4 -0.57 11.14 -11.68
CA LEU A 4 -1.12 9.80 -11.73
C LEU A 4 -0.05 8.82 -11.27
N THR A 5 -0.35 8.01 -10.27
CA THR A 5 0.61 7.01 -9.79
C THR A 5 0.27 5.62 -10.29
N LEU A 6 1.28 4.76 -10.45
CA LEU A 6 1.12 3.35 -10.80
C LEU A 6 1.71 2.43 -9.71
N THR A 7 0.90 1.52 -9.20
CA THR A 7 1.34 0.41 -8.32
C THR A 7 0.90 -0.93 -8.90
N THR A 8 1.82 -1.79 -9.33
CA THR A 8 1.47 -3.09 -9.95
C THR A 8 2.44 -4.22 -9.58
N ASP A 9 2.07 -5.46 -9.90
CA ASP A 9 2.90 -6.66 -9.81
C ASP A 9 3.47 -7.11 -11.17
N PHE A 10 3.51 -6.21 -12.15
CA PHE A 10 3.82 -6.55 -13.55
C PHE A 10 5.30 -6.71 -13.86
N GLY A 11 6.17 -6.27 -12.95
CA GLY A 11 7.59 -6.10 -13.19
C GLY A 11 7.89 -5.08 -14.29
N LEU A 12 9.19 -4.90 -14.54
CA LEU A 12 9.70 -4.00 -15.57
C LEU A 12 10.13 -4.73 -16.86
N ARG A 13 10.09 -6.07 -16.87
CA ARG A 13 10.67 -6.89 -17.94
C ARG A 13 9.85 -6.91 -19.23
N ASN A 14 8.53 -6.99 -19.14
CA ASN A 14 7.67 -7.38 -20.27
C ASN A 14 6.87 -6.20 -20.89
N GLY A 15 7.13 -4.97 -20.44
CA GLY A 15 6.50 -3.77 -21.01
C GLY A 15 5.05 -3.51 -20.60
N PHE A 16 4.44 -4.34 -19.74
CA PHE A 16 3.05 -4.18 -19.30
C PHE A 16 2.78 -2.80 -18.68
N ALA A 17 3.61 -2.37 -17.74
CA ALA A 17 3.54 -1.01 -17.17
C ALA A 17 3.73 0.07 -18.24
N GLY A 18 4.67 -0.12 -19.17
CA GLY A 18 4.92 0.81 -20.28
C GLY A 18 3.71 1.00 -21.19
N VAL A 19 2.98 -0.08 -21.49
CA VAL A 19 1.75 0.00 -22.28
C VAL A 19 0.65 0.77 -21.54
N MET A 20 0.49 0.58 -20.23
CA MET A 20 -0.45 1.39 -19.44
C MET A 20 -0.11 2.88 -19.52
N LYS A 21 1.16 3.24 -19.41
CA LYS A 21 1.61 4.65 -19.57
C LYS A 21 1.29 5.20 -20.93
N GLY A 22 1.50 4.42 -22.00
CA GLY A 22 1.12 4.81 -23.36
C GLY A 22 -0.38 5.08 -23.50
N VAL A 23 -1.24 4.26 -22.89
CA VAL A 23 -2.69 4.49 -22.85
C VAL A 23 -3.02 5.77 -22.08
N ILE A 24 -2.38 5.97 -20.92
CA ILE A 24 -2.59 7.17 -20.10
C ILE A 24 -2.22 8.43 -20.88
N TYR A 25 -1.02 8.49 -21.48
CA TYR A 25 -0.60 9.65 -22.27
C TYR A 25 -1.47 9.89 -23.51
N GLY A 26 -2.05 8.84 -24.10
CA GLY A 26 -2.98 8.97 -25.21
C GLY A 26 -4.30 9.66 -24.82
N ILE A 27 -4.71 9.56 -23.55
CA ILE A 27 -5.95 10.15 -23.03
C ILE A 27 -5.65 11.47 -22.32
N ALA A 28 -4.65 11.51 -21.46
CA ALA A 28 -4.22 12.63 -20.63
C ALA A 28 -2.74 12.98 -20.90
N PRO A 29 -2.44 13.71 -21.99
CA PRO A 29 -1.06 14.02 -22.40
C PRO A 29 -0.26 14.81 -21.35
N GLU A 30 -0.95 15.63 -20.54
CA GLU A 30 -0.35 16.49 -19.52
C GLU A 30 -0.22 15.80 -18.14
N ALA A 31 -0.66 14.55 -18.01
CA ALA A 31 -0.57 13.82 -16.76
C ALA A 31 0.90 13.52 -16.42
N LYS A 32 1.28 13.74 -15.15
CA LYS A 32 2.61 13.34 -14.66
C LYS A 32 2.51 11.96 -14.04
N ILE A 33 3.04 10.96 -14.74
CA ILE A 33 3.03 9.58 -14.25
C ILE A 33 4.20 9.36 -13.28
N VAL A 34 3.90 8.81 -12.11
CA VAL A 34 4.90 8.39 -11.11
C VAL A 34 4.70 6.91 -10.82
N ASP A 35 5.74 6.10 -10.98
CA ASP A 35 5.66 4.70 -10.55
C ASP A 35 5.92 4.64 -9.05
N ILE A 36 4.97 4.11 -8.28
CA ILE A 36 5.21 3.77 -6.87
C ILE A 36 6.01 2.47 -6.83
N SER A 37 5.50 1.42 -7.47
CA SER A 37 6.22 0.16 -7.64
C SER A 37 5.59 -0.65 -8.76
N HIS A 38 6.42 -1.37 -9.49
CA HIS A 38 5.99 -2.47 -10.38
C HIS A 38 6.52 -3.82 -9.90
N MET A 39 7.12 -3.86 -8.70
CA MET A 39 7.87 -4.99 -8.17
C MET A 39 7.16 -5.66 -7.00
N ILE A 40 5.88 -5.34 -6.78
CA ILE A 40 5.04 -6.10 -5.84
C ILE A 40 5.12 -7.57 -6.22
N ALA A 41 5.22 -8.46 -5.23
CA ALA A 41 5.24 -9.89 -5.50
C ALA A 41 4.00 -10.28 -6.31
N PRO A 42 4.16 -11.17 -7.32
CA PRO A 42 3.05 -11.57 -8.17
C PRO A 42 1.85 -12.02 -7.35
N GLN A 43 0.70 -11.39 -7.60
CA GLN A 43 -0.58 -11.68 -6.94
C GLN A 43 -0.66 -11.34 -5.45
N ASP A 44 0.35 -10.71 -4.85
CA ASP A 44 0.35 -10.33 -3.43
C ASP A 44 -0.43 -9.03 -3.20
N VAL A 45 -1.73 -9.18 -3.02
CA VAL A 45 -2.65 -8.06 -2.78
C VAL A 45 -2.32 -7.33 -1.48
N LEU A 46 -1.82 -8.04 -0.46
CA LEU A 46 -1.49 -7.46 0.84
C LEU A 46 -0.25 -6.58 0.76
N GLU A 47 0.81 -7.04 0.09
CA GLU A 47 2.00 -6.24 -0.17
C GLU A 47 1.66 -4.99 -0.99
N GLY A 48 0.83 -5.14 -2.02
CA GLY A 48 0.32 -4.02 -2.82
C GLY A 48 -0.47 -3.01 -1.97
N ALA A 49 -1.27 -3.50 -1.02
CA ALA A 49 -2.07 -2.68 -0.11
C ALA A 49 -1.17 -1.85 0.81
N TYR A 50 -0.21 -2.47 1.49
CA TYR A 50 0.71 -1.74 2.37
C TYR A 50 1.62 -0.80 1.58
N THR A 51 2.13 -1.20 0.42
CA THR A 51 2.97 -0.32 -0.42
C THR A 51 2.22 0.94 -0.84
N LEU A 52 0.97 0.79 -1.28
CA LEU A 52 0.15 1.93 -1.68
C LEU A 52 -0.22 2.81 -0.47
N ARG A 53 -0.60 2.20 0.66
CA ARG A 53 -0.93 2.90 1.91
C ARG A 53 0.22 3.79 2.40
N ARG A 54 1.45 3.27 2.36
CA ARG A 54 2.67 3.99 2.77
C ARG A 54 2.98 5.17 1.84
N ALA A 55 2.81 4.99 0.53
CA ALA A 55 3.18 6.00 -0.46
C ALA A 55 2.12 7.10 -0.68
N ALA A 56 0.84 6.73 -0.72
CA ALA A 56 -0.24 7.64 -1.15
C ALA A 56 -0.33 8.97 -0.37
N PRO A 57 -0.16 9.03 0.96
CA PRO A 57 -0.25 10.26 1.75
C PRO A 57 0.77 11.35 1.40
N PHE A 58 1.88 10.99 0.74
CA PHE A 58 2.93 11.94 0.36
C PHE A 58 2.67 12.64 -0.98
N PHE A 59 1.64 12.22 -1.71
CA PHE A 59 1.24 12.87 -2.95
C PHE A 59 0.29 14.05 -2.67
N PRO A 60 0.25 15.07 -3.54
CA PRO A 60 -0.65 16.20 -3.37
C PRO A 60 -2.13 15.78 -3.57
N ALA A 61 -3.03 16.56 -2.97
CA ALA A 61 -4.47 16.51 -3.21
C ALA A 61 -4.79 16.48 -4.72
N GLY A 62 -5.79 15.69 -5.09
CA GLY A 62 -6.23 15.45 -6.47
C GLY A 62 -5.43 14.39 -7.23
N THR A 63 -4.41 13.76 -6.60
CA THR A 63 -3.65 12.68 -7.25
C THR A 63 -4.53 11.46 -7.51
N VAL A 64 -4.37 10.86 -8.70
CA VAL A 64 -5.05 9.62 -9.10
C VAL A 64 -4.09 8.45 -8.97
N HIS A 65 -4.37 7.52 -8.06
CA HIS A 65 -3.58 6.32 -7.84
C HIS A 65 -4.20 5.14 -8.59
N VAL A 66 -3.52 4.67 -9.65
CA VAL A 66 -3.93 3.47 -10.36
C VAL A 66 -3.14 2.29 -9.80
N TYR A 67 -3.86 1.30 -9.25
CA TYR A 67 -3.26 0.12 -8.67
C TYR A 67 -3.77 -1.15 -9.36
N VAL A 68 -2.85 -2.07 -9.67
CA VAL A 68 -3.16 -3.32 -10.38
C VAL A 68 -2.29 -4.45 -9.86
N VAL A 69 -2.76 -5.07 -8.77
CA VAL A 69 -2.34 -6.41 -8.32
C VAL A 69 -3.63 -7.23 -8.29
N ASP A 70 -3.83 -8.06 -9.32
CA ASP A 70 -5.17 -8.55 -9.67
C ASP A 70 -5.19 -10.04 -10.06
N PRO A 71 -5.07 -10.95 -9.08
CA PRO A 71 -5.20 -12.40 -9.34
C PRO A 71 -6.58 -12.77 -9.91
N GLY A 72 -7.60 -11.93 -9.68
CA GLY A 72 -8.97 -12.14 -10.13
C GLY A 72 -9.29 -11.55 -11.50
N VAL A 73 -8.30 -11.11 -12.29
CA VAL A 73 -8.54 -10.48 -13.60
C VAL A 73 -9.40 -11.36 -14.51
N GLY A 74 -10.38 -10.75 -15.20
CA GLY A 74 -11.28 -11.46 -16.11
C GLY A 74 -12.34 -12.35 -15.45
N THR A 75 -12.43 -12.36 -14.12
CA THR A 75 -13.46 -13.09 -13.35
C THR A 75 -14.64 -12.17 -12.98
N GLN A 76 -15.37 -12.49 -11.90
CA GLN A 76 -16.51 -11.72 -11.39
C GLN A 76 -16.10 -10.51 -10.53
N ARG A 77 -14.80 -10.34 -10.20
CA ARG A 77 -14.34 -9.22 -9.35
C ARG A 77 -14.63 -7.87 -10.02
N ARG A 78 -15.22 -6.95 -9.27
CA ARG A 78 -15.66 -5.64 -9.79
C ARG A 78 -14.45 -4.73 -10.06
N PRO A 79 -14.45 -3.90 -11.12
CA PRO A 79 -13.55 -2.77 -11.22
C PRO A 79 -14.08 -1.59 -10.37
N LEU A 80 -13.19 -0.93 -9.63
CA LEU A 80 -13.53 0.08 -8.63
C LEU A 80 -12.80 1.39 -8.92
N ALA A 81 -13.51 2.51 -8.75
CA ALA A 81 -12.89 3.78 -8.42
C ALA A 81 -13.33 4.21 -7.02
N ALA A 82 -12.44 4.88 -6.29
CA ALA A 82 -12.72 5.42 -4.98
C ALA A 82 -12.19 6.85 -4.87
N ARG A 83 -12.84 7.67 -4.04
CA ARG A 83 -12.27 8.88 -3.48
C ARG A 83 -12.15 8.72 -1.99
N LEU A 84 -10.92 8.80 -1.48
CA LEU A 84 -10.63 8.83 -0.05
C LEU A 84 -10.03 10.20 0.22
N ASP A 85 -10.79 11.05 0.90
CA ASP A 85 -10.51 12.47 1.08
C ASP A 85 -10.25 13.17 -0.27
N GLU A 86 -9.07 13.76 -0.46
CA GLU A 86 -8.70 14.47 -1.67
C GLU A 86 -8.01 13.59 -2.72
N HIS A 87 -7.88 12.28 -2.49
CA HIS A 87 -7.20 11.35 -3.41
C HIS A 87 -8.18 10.44 -4.13
N TYR A 88 -7.84 10.09 -5.38
CA TYR A 88 -8.59 9.14 -6.18
C TYR A 88 -7.83 7.83 -6.33
N PHE A 89 -8.53 6.72 -6.36
CA PHE A 89 -7.96 5.38 -6.49
C PHE A 89 -8.71 4.62 -7.57
N VAL A 90 -8.01 3.90 -8.44
CA VAL A 90 -8.60 3.15 -9.56
C VAL A 90 -7.94 1.78 -9.66
N GLY A 91 -8.71 0.71 -9.55
CA GLY A 91 -8.17 -0.64 -9.58
C GLY A 91 -9.20 -1.74 -9.36
N PRO A 92 -8.77 -2.99 -9.12
CA PRO A 92 -9.65 -4.10 -8.80
C PRO A 92 -10.29 -3.95 -7.41
N ASP A 93 -11.58 -4.28 -7.29
CA ASP A 93 -12.26 -4.45 -6.02
C ASP A 93 -11.91 -5.82 -5.41
N ASN A 94 -10.72 -5.94 -4.84
CA ASN A 94 -10.20 -7.18 -4.27
C ASN A 94 -9.67 -7.00 -2.84
N GLY A 95 -9.97 -5.87 -2.21
CA GLY A 95 -9.53 -5.55 -0.87
C GLY A 95 -8.17 -4.86 -0.76
N LEU A 96 -7.45 -4.58 -1.86
CA LEU A 96 -6.18 -3.83 -1.79
C LEU A 96 -6.32 -2.48 -1.08
N LEU A 97 -7.46 -1.79 -1.24
CA LEU A 97 -7.70 -0.50 -0.58
C LEU A 97 -8.05 -0.60 0.91
N THR A 98 -8.19 -1.80 1.48
CA THR A 98 -8.65 -1.98 2.88
C THR A 98 -7.89 -1.09 3.87
N PRO A 99 -6.54 -1.05 3.90
CA PRO A 99 -5.83 -0.24 4.89
C PRO A 99 -6.12 1.26 4.76
N LEU A 100 -6.21 1.76 3.53
CA LEU A 100 -6.51 3.18 3.26
C LEU A 100 -7.97 3.53 3.60
N ILE A 101 -8.90 2.59 3.41
CA ILE A 101 -10.30 2.75 3.80
C ILE A 101 -10.41 2.83 5.32
N GLU A 102 -9.77 1.92 6.06
CA GLU A 102 -9.78 1.92 7.52
C GLU A 102 -9.14 3.18 8.12
N GLU A 103 -8.05 3.67 7.52
CA GLU A 103 -7.44 4.95 7.91
C GLU A 103 -8.39 6.13 7.65
N ALA A 104 -9.01 6.18 6.47
CA ALA A 104 -9.99 7.22 6.16
C ALA A 104 -11.19 7.20 7.12
N GLU A 105 -11.68 6.02 7.50
CA GLU A 105 -12.77 5.87 8.48
C GLU A 105 -12.35 6.33 9.87
N ARG A 106 -11.16 5.92 10.32
CA ARG A 106 -10.59 6.32 11.61
C ARG A 106 -10.42 7.83 11.72
N ASP A 107 -9.95 8.45 10.63
CA ASP A 107 -9.73 9.89 10.54
C ASP A 107 -11.00 10.68 10.18
N GLN A 108 -12.15 9.99 10.02
CA GLN A 108 -13.43 10.59 9.64
C GLN A 108 -13.39 11.38 8.31
N LYS A 109 -12.56 10.92 7.37
CA LYS A 109 -12.41 11.49 6.03
C LYS A 109 -13.59 11.13 5.12
N ALA A 110 -13.79 11.93 4.08
CA ALA A 110 -14.81 11.64 3.07
C ALA A 110 -14.45 10.38 2.27
N ILE A 111 -15.42 9.48 2.08
CA ILE A 111 -15.22 8.21 1.35
C ILE A 111 -16.35 8.04 0.33
N GLU A 112 -15.99 7.78 -0.92
CA GLU A 112 -16.92 7.47 -2.00
C GLU A 112 -16.38 6.36 -2.88
N PHE A 113 -17.24 5.43 -3.29
CA PHE A 113 -16.89 4.32 -4.16
C PHE A 113 -17.81 4.27 -5.38
N ILE A 114 -17.24 3.99 -6.55
CA ILE A 114 -17.95 3.86 -7.82
C ILE A 114 -17.62 2.51 -8.46
N HIS A 115 -18.67 1.78 -8.84
CA HIS A 115 -18.51 0.62 -9.70
C HIS A 115 -18.24 1.10 -11.12
N LEU A 116 -17.04 0.80 -11.64
CA LEU A 116 -16.67 1.17 -13.00
C LEU A 116 -17.41 0.27 -13.99
N ASN A 117 -18.55 0.72 -14.49
CA ASN A 117 -19.37 -0.05 -15.44
C ASN A 117 -19.75 0.74 -16.69
N ASN A 118 -19.10 1.89 -16.93
CA ASN A 118 -19.33 2.74 -18.07
C ASN A 118 -18.22 2.57 -19.14
N PRO A 119 -18.44 1.80 -20.22
CA PRO A 119 -17.42 1.49 -21.21
C PRO A 119 -16.93 2.71 -22.02
N LYS A 120 -17.62 3.85 -21.93
CA LYS A 120 -17.19 5.11 -22.54
C LYS A 120 -15.79 5.54 -22.10
N TYR A 121 -15.38 5.14 -20.89
CA TYR A 121 -14.10 5.51 -20.28
C TYR A 121 -13.06 4.38 -20.33
N TRP A 122 -13.30 3.35 -21.14
CA TRP A 122 -12.40 2.21 -21.32
C TRP A 122 -11.78 2.24 -22.72
N LEU A 123 -10.80 1.37 -22.97
CA LEU A 123 -10.41 1.09 -24.33
C LEU A 123 -11.53 0.34 -25.08
N PRO A 124 -11.68 0.53 -26.40
CA PRO A 124 -12.75 -0.11 -27.18
C PRO A 124 -12.72 -1.65 -27.13
N LYS A 125 -11.54 -2.24 -26.94
CA LYS A 125 -11.35 -3.68 -26.83
C LYS A 125 -10.86 -4.02 -25.42
N VAL A 126 -11.73 -4.62 -24.62
CA VAL A 126 -11.39 -5.12 -23.29
C VAL A 126 -10.97 -6.58 -23.38
N SER A 127 -9.72 -6.86 -23.00
CA SER A 127 -9.18 -8.21 -22.89
C SER A 127 -9.50 -8.83 -21.53
N ARG A 128 -9.54 -10.17 -21.48
CA ARG A 128 -9.82 -10.91 -20.23
C ARG A 128 -8.66 -10.96 -19.25
N THR A 129 -7.45 -10.58 -19.68
CA THR A 129 -6.21 -10.78 -18.90
C THR A 129 -5.47 -9.48 -18.60
N PHE A 130 -5.95 -8.33 -19.08
CA PHE A 130 -5.22 -7.08 -18.94
C PHE A 130 -6.12 -5.86 -18.68
N HIS A 131 -6.99 -5.97 -17.68
CA HIS A 131 -7.83 -4.84 -17.23
C HIS A 131 -7.02 -3.63 -16.76
N GLY A 132 -5.76 -3.81 -16.32
CA GLY A 132 -4.81 -2.71 -16.08
C GLY A 132 -4.70 -1.77 -17.28
N ARG A 133 -4.49 -2.32 -18.48
CA ARG A 133 -4.42 -1.55 -19.74
C ARG A 133 -5.81 -1.09 -20.19
N ASP A 134 -6.79 -1.98 -20.13
CA ASP A 134 -8.05 -1.79 -20.87
C ASP A 134 -9.09 -0.97 -20.10
N ILE A 135 -9.01 -0.96 -18.76
CA ILE A 135 -10.01 -0.34 -17.88
C ILE A 135 -9.33 0.64 -16.92
N PHE A 136 -8.33 0.22 -16.15
CA PHE A 136 -7.82 1.01 -15.04
C PHE A 136 -6.96 2.20 -15.48
N ALA A 137 -6.01 1.98 -16.40
CA ALA A 137 -5.22 3.03 -17.02
C ALA A 137 -6.10 4.12 -17.70
N PRO A 138 -7.06 3.79 -18.58
CA PRO A 138 -7.89 4.80 -19.22
C PRO A 138 -8.82 5.52 -18.24
N VAL A 139 -9.42 4.81 -17.27
CA VAL A 139 -10.24 5.46 -16.23
C VAL A 139 -9.40 6.43 -15.39
N GLY A 140 -8.21 6.02 -14.96
CA GLY A 140 -7.28 6.88 -14.23
C GLY A 140 -6.90 8.13 -15.03
N ALA A 141 -6.64 7.97 -16.33
CA ALA A 141 -6.34 9.09 -17.23
C ALA A 141 -7.54 10.05 -17.41
N HIS A 142 -8.76 9.51 -17.52
CA HIS A 142 -9.97 10.34 -17.61
C HIS A 142 -10.21 11.16 -16.33
N LEU A 143 -10.02 10.55 -15.14
CA LEU A 143 -10.04 11.29 -13.87
C LEU A 143 -8.96 12.36 -13.84
N ALA A 144 -7.74 12.04 -14.29
CA ALA A 144 -6.64 12.99 -14.32
C ALA A 144 -6.91 14.21 -15.24
N ASN A 145 -7.76 14.02 -16.26
CA ASN A 145 -8.27 15.06 -17.16
C ASN A 145 -9.52 15.80 -16.65
N GLY A 146 -9.95 15.54 -15.42
CA GLY A 146 -11.07 16.27 -14.80
C GLY A 146 -12.46 15.70 -15.09
N ILE A 147 -12.57 14.46 -15.60
CA ILE A 147 -13.85 13.75 -15.56
C ILE A 147 -14.22 13.52 -14.09
N SER A 148 -15.47 13.82 -13.73
CA SER A 148 -15.95 13.60 -12.36
C SER A 148 -16.06 12.11 -12.05
N LEU A 149 -15.77 11.75 -10.79
CA LEU A 149 -15.88 10.39 -10.28
C LEU A 149 -17.25 9.75 -10.60
N ASN A 150 -18.32 10.52 -10.42
CA ASN A 150 -19.71 10.06 -10.60
C ASN A 150 -20.09 9.80 -12.06
N ALA A 151 -19.30 10.26 -13.03
CA ALA A 151 -19.52 9.95 -14.44
C ALA A 151 -19.11 8.51 -14.80
N LEU A 152 -18.25 7.89 -13.98
CA LEU A 152 -17.62 6.60 -14.27
C LEU A 152 -18.53 5.39 -14.03
N GLY A 153 -19.63 5.58 -13.30
CA GLY A 153 -20.60 4.53 -12.99
C GLY A 153 -21.43 4.84 -11.74
N PRO A 154 -22.26 3.90 -11.27
CA PRO A 154 -23.08 4.06 -10.08
C PRO A 154 -22.25 3.93 -8.79
N LEU A 155 -22.80 4.49 -7.70
CA LEU A 155 -22.29 4.29 -6.34
C LEU A 155 -22.20 2.80 -6.00
N LEU A 156 -21.07 2.43 -5.39
CA LEU A 156 -20.82 1.14 -4.77
C LEU A 156 -20.81 1.34 -3.26
N ARG A 157 -21.43 0.43 -2.50
CA ARG A 157 -21.60 0.60 -1.03
C ARG A 157 -20.89 -0.47 -0.21
N ASP A 158 -20.44 -1.51 -0.87
CA ASP A 158 -19.97 -2.76 -0.30
C ASP A 158 -18.61 -3.14 -0.89
N PRO A 159 -17.57 -2.28 -0.79
CA PRO A 159 -16.24 -2.62 -1.30
C PRO A 159 -15.72 -3.88 -0.60
N VAL A 160 -14.97 -4.70 -1.34
CA VAL A 160 -14.32 -5.88 -0.76
C VAL A 160 -13.29 -5.40 0.27
N ARG A 161 -13.26 -6.06 1.43
CA ARG A 161 -12.26 -5.83 2.48
C ARG A 161 -11.51 -7.12 2.79
N MET A 162 -10.22 -7.00 3.05
CA MET A 162 -9.40 -8.07 3.60
C MET A 162 -9.47 -8.02 5.13
N GLU A 163 -9.31 -9.17 5.78
CA GLU A 163 -9.04 -9.18 7.21
C GLU A 163 -7.57 -8.80 7.42
N LEU A 164 -7.34 -7.66 8.07
CA LEU A 164 -6.00 -7.18 8.38
C LEU A 164 -5.71 -7.44 9.85
N PRO A 165 -4.50 -7.93 10.20
CA PRO A 165 -4.08 -7.90 11.57
C PRO A 165 -3.96 -6.45 12.06
N HIS A 166 -4.22 -6.25 13.34
CA HIS A 166 -4.05 -4.97 14.00
C HIS A 166 -3.21 -5.17 15.25
N PRO A 167 -2.44 -4.13 15.65
CA PRO A 167 -1.71 -4.20 16.88
C PRO A 167 -2.69 -4.27 18.07
N GLU A 168 -2.47 -5.22 18.97
CA GLU A 168 -3.29 -5.46 20.15
C GLU A 168 -2.56 -4.99 21.41
N GLU A 169 -3.20 -4.13 22.21
CA GLU A 169 -2.69 -3.75 23.53
C GLU A 169 -2.93 -4.91 24.50
N VAL A 170 -1.85 -5.39 25.12
CA VAL A 170 -1.87 -6.45 26.14
C VAL A 170 -1.39 -5.90 27.48
N GLU A 171 -1.58 -6.64 28.57
CA GLU A 171 -1.37 -6.17 29.95
C GLU A 171 -0.04 -5.42 30.17
N ASN A 172 1.05 -5.88 29.54
CA ASN A 172 2.38 -5.27 29.67
C ASN A 172 3.00 -4.89 28.32
N GLY A 173 2.20 -4.48 27.33
CA GLY A 173 2.72 -3.97 26.07
C GLY A 173 1.82 -4.21 24.87
N TRP A 174 2.39 -4.67 23.75
CA TRP A 174 1.69 -4.81 22.48
C TRP A 174 2.06 -6.08 21.74
N ILE A 175 1.09 -6.64 21.02
CA ILE A 175 1.31 -7.65 19.99
C ILE A 175 1.10 -6.96 18.64
N ALA A 176 2.13 -6.97 17.81
CA ALA A 176 2.17 -6.33 16.50
C ALA A 176 2.53 -7.36 15.42
N HIS A 177 2.49 -6.95 14.16
CA HIS A 177 2.73 -7.83 13.01
C HIS A 177 3.62 -7.15 11.99
N ILE A 178 4.52 -7.92 11.37
CA ILE A 178 5.33 -7.41 10.25
C ILE A 178 4.40 -7.13 9.07
N THR A 179 4.38 -5.89 8.59
CA THR A 179 3.54 -5.46 7.46
C THR A 179 4.35 -5.27 6.18
N LEU A 180 5.64 -4.96 6.30
CA LEU A 180 6.54 -4.79 5.17
C LEU A 180 7.94 -5.29 5.52
N ILE A 181 8.57 -5.94 4.54
CA ILE A 181 10.02 -6.16 4.53
C ILE A 181 10.59 -5.31 3.41
N ASP A 182 11.41 -4.32 3.75
CA ASP A 182 12.00 -3.44 2.73
C ASP A 182 13.16 -4.12 1.98
N VAL A 183 13.70 -3.42 0.97
CA VAL A 183 14.84 -3.89 0.17
C VAL A 183 16.12 -4.13 0.98
N PHE A 184 16.27 -3.48 2.13
CA PHE A 184 17.41 -3.69 3.04
C PHE A 184 17.17 -4.87 3.98
N GLY A 185 15.95 -5.40 4.04
CA GLY A 185 15.54 -6.47 4.94
C GLY A 185 15.12 -5.96 6.31
N ASN A 186 14.77 -4.69 6.45
CA ASN A 186 14.18 -4.14 7.66
C ASN A 186 12.71 -4.60 7.79
N LEU A 187 12.26 -4.75 9.02
CA LEU A 187 10.97 -5.36 9.37
C LEU A 187 10.06 -4.31 9.98
N ALA A 188 9.28 -3.63 9.14
CA ALA A 188 8.31 -2.64 9.60
C ALA A 188 7.03 -3.33 10.10
N THR A 189 6.45 -2.81 11.19
CA THR A 189 5.27 -3.39 11.84
C THR A 189 4.00 -2.57 11.63
N ASP A 190 2.86 -3.08 12.07
CA ASP A 190 1.60 -2.36 12.18
C ASP A 190 1.49 -1.49 13.44
N LEU A 191 2.49 -1.51 14.34
CA LEU A 191 2.45 -0.76 15.60
C LEU A 191 2.93 0.68 15.41
N PRO A 192 2.03 1.69 15.51
CA PRO A 192 2.44 3.08 15.43
C PRO A 192 3.23 3.48 16.68
N ALA A 193 4.29 4.28 16.52
CA ALA A 193 5.10 4.78 17.63
C ALA A 193 4.28 5.59 18.65
N SER A 194 3.17 6.21 18.23
CA SER A 194 2.23 6.89 19.11
C SER A 194 1.58 5.95 20.14
N ALA A 195 1.41 4.66 19.82
CA ALA A 195 0.90 3.65 20.75
C ALA A 195 1.85 3.41 21.94
N LEU A 196 3.15 3.64 21.74
CA LEU A 196 4.16 3.53 22.80
C LEU A 196 4.15 4.73 23.77
N ARG A 197 3.43 5.82 23.46
CA ARG A 197 3.29 7.01 24.31
C ARG A 197 4.62 7.58 24.81
N GLY A 198 5.65 7.54 23.95
CA GLY A 198 7.00 8.02 24.27
C GLY A 198 7.84 7.08 25.15
N ARG A 199 7.36 5.86 25.46
CA ARG A 199 8.16 4.84 26.14
C ARG A 199 9.24 4.33 25.20
N THR A 200 10.50 4.49 25.60
CA THR A 200 11.67 3.93 24.90
C THR A 200 12.27 2.74 25.64
N ASP A 201 11.98 2.58 26.94
CA ASP A 201 12.37 1.40 27.72
C ASP A 201 11.35 0.27 27.51
N VAL A 202 11.49 -0.39 26.36
CA VAL A 202 10.71 -1.56 25.97
C VAL A 202 11.64 -2.66 25.54
N ARG A 203 11.14 -3.90 25.52
CA ARG A 203 11.81 -5.03 24.87
C ARG A 203 10.97 -5.48 23.68
N VAL A 204 11.58 -5.51 22.50
CA VAL A 204 10.98 -6.04 21.28
C VAL A 204 11.42 -7.49 21.13
N ARG A 205 10.46 -8.42 20.94
CA ARG A 205 10.72 -9.84 20.71
C ARG A 205 10.14 -10.28 19.37
N LEU A 206 10.94 -11.00 18.61
CA LEU A 206 10.54 -11.56 17.32
C LEU A 206 11.41 -12.78 17.02
N ARG A 207 10.79 -13.90 16.61
CA ARG A 207 11.50 -15.11 16.15
C ARG A 207 12.61 -15.60 17.12
N GLY A 208 12.40 -15.45 18.43
CA GLY A 208 13.36 -15.85 19.47
C GLY A 208 14.53 -14.87 19.69
N ALA A 209 14.59 -13.76 18.96
CA ALA A 209 15.48 -12.64 19.25
C ALA A 209 14.80 -11.63 20.18
N GLU A 210 15.61 -10.96 21.00
CA GLU A 210 15.17 -9.86 21.85
C GLU A 210 16.04 -8.62 21.56
N VAL A 211 15.40 -7.45 21.49
CA VAL A 211 16.05 -6.15 21.35
C VAL A 211 15.60 -5.25 22.48
N ASP A 212 16.56 -4.67 23.17
CA ASP A 212 16.33 -3.82 24.33
C ASP A 212 16.40 -2.34 23.93
N GLY A 213 15.32 -1.64 24.22
CA GLY A 213 15.15 -0.23 23.93
C GLY A 213 14.83 0.07 22.46
N ILE A 214 14.49 1.33 22.22
CA ILE A 214 14.30 1.90 20.88
C ILE A 214 15.45 2.87 20.62
N THR A 215 16.22 2.62 19.58
CA THR A 215 17.33 3.48 19.14
C THR A 215 16.81 4.57 18.20
N GLU A 216 17.46 5.74 18.17
CA GLU A 216 17.02 6.83 17.30
C GLU A 216 17.46 6.65 15.84
N ALA A 217 18.63 6.03 15.63
CA ALA A 217 19.18 5.80 14.30
C ALA A 217 20.10 4.58 14.26
N TYR A 218 20.20 3.93 13.10
CA TYR A 218 21.03 2.74 12.89
C TYR A 218 22.50 2.94 13.32
N GLY A 219 23.07 4.13 13.08
CA GLY A 219 24.48 4.45 13.36
C GLY A 219 24.86 4.56 14.85
N GLN A 220 23.90 4.44 15.77
CA GLN A 220 24.17 4.43 17.21
C GLN A 220 24.64 3.06 17.73
N LYS A 221 24.62 2.03 16.88
CA LYS A 221 24.94 0.63 17.21
C LYS A 221 25.97 0.06 16.24
N GLN A 222 26.62 -1.05 16.62
CA GLN A 222 27.67 -1.62 15.79
C GLN A 222 27.08 -2.39 14.58
N PRO A 223 27.78 -2.43 13.44
CA PRO A 223 27.40 -3.28 12.32
C PRO A 223 27.16 -4.73 12.76
N GLY A 224 26.04 -5.31 12.31
CA GLY A 224 25.59 -6.65 12.69
C GLY A 224 24.75 -6.71 13.96
N GLU A 225 24.59 -5.62 14.71
CA GLU A 225 23.65 -5.57 15.84
C GLU A 225 22.19 -5.51 15.35
N LEU A 226 21.30 -6.20 16.05
CA LEU A 226 19.85 -6.12 15.84
C LEU A 226 19.31 -4.95 16.65
N VAL A 227 18.55 -4.07 16.02
CA VAL A 227 18.03 -2.84 16.61
C VAL A 227 16.54 -2.71 16.36
N ALA A 228 15.87 -2.00 17.26
CA ALA A 228 14.49 -1.56 17.12
C ALA A 228 14.50 -0.03 17.07
N LEU A 229 13.76 0.55 16.15
CA LEU A 229 13.66 1.99 15.93
C LEU A 229 12.26 2.36 15.44
N VAL A 230 11.98 3.66 15.35
CA VAL A 230 10.80 4.17 14.66
C VAL A 230 11.21 4.53 13.24
N ASP A 231 10.53 3.96 12.25
CA ASP A 231 10.80 4.24 10.84
C ASP A 231 10.35 5.66 10.45
N SER A 232 10.66 6.06 9.22
CA SER A 232 10.31 7.40 8.71
C SER A 232 8.81 7.67 8.59
N GLU A 233 7.98 6.65 8.77
CA GLU A 233 6.53 6.74 8.69
C GLU A 233 5.86 6.61 10.07
N GLY A 234 6.65 6.53 11.14
CA GLY A 234 6.17 6.52 12.50
C GLY A 234 5.71 5.15 12.99
N TYR A 235 6.17 4.06 12.37
CA TYR A 235 5.91 2.68 12.83
C TYR A 235 7.14 2.08 13.49
N LEU A 236 6.93 1.14 14.42
CA LEU A 236 8.03 0.37 14.98
C LEU A 236 8.63 -0.53 13.90
N GLU A 237 9.95 -0.51 13.78
CA GLU A 237 10.73 -1.30 12.83
C GLU A 237 11.85 -2.05 13.58
N THR A 238 12.14 -3.27 13.12
CA THR A 238 13.33 -4.03 13.55
C THR A 238 14.30 -4.20 12.38
N ALA A 239 15.58 -3.92 12.61
CA ALA A 239 16.61 -3.89 11.57
C ALA A 239 17.95 -4.45 12.06
N VAL A 240 18.82 -4.86 11.13
CA VAL A 240 20.23 -5.18 11.44
C VAL A 240 21.10 -4.06 10.90
N VAL A 241 21.95 -3.47 11.73
CA VAL A 241 22.86 -2.40 11.28
C VAL A 241 23.77 -2.95 10.18
N ASN A 242 23.70 -2.35 8.98
CA ASN A 242 24.42 -2.81 7.79
C ASN A 242 24.17 -4.28 7.40
N GLY A 243 22.96 -4.80 7.65
CA GLY A 243 22.58 -6.15 7.27
C GLY A 243 21.06 -6.30 7.13
N SER A 244 20.60 -7.52 6.92
CA SER A 244 19.17 -7.84 6.74
C SER A 244 18.61 -8.52 8.00
N ALA A 245 17.61 -7.90 8.64
CA ALA A 245 16.89 -8.52 9.75
C ALA A 245 16.01 -9.68 9.26
N ALA A 246 15.40 -9.54 8.08
CA ALA A 246 14.63 -10.59 7.43
C ALA A 246 15.44 -11.88 7.23
N GLU A 247 16.65 -11.77 6.67
CA GLU A 247 17.54 -12.92 6.46
C GLU A 247 18.04 -13.50 7.78
N ARG A 248 18.49 -12.64 8.71
CA ARG A 248 19.02 -13.06 10.01
C ARG A 248 17.99 -13.84 10.83
N LEU A 249 16.74 -13.38 10.83
CA LEU A 249 15.68 -13.93 11.68
C LEU A 249 14.79 -14.93 10.94
N GLY A 250 14.94 -15.08 9.62
CA GLY A 250 14.01 -15.84 8.78
C GLY A 250 12.59 -15.28 8.84
N ALA A 251 12.46 -13.96 9.05
CA ALA A 251 11.19 -13.29 9.27
C ALA A 251 10.43 -13.08 7.95
N LYS A 252 9.10 -13.03 8.06
CA LYS A 252 8.17 -12.88 6.93
C LYS A 252 7.08 -11.88 7.31
N VAL A 253 6.47 -11.26 6.30
CA VAL A 253 5.23 -10.49 6.49
C VAL A 253 4.18 -11.37 7.18
N GLY A 254 3.49 -10.80 8.16
CA GLY A 254 2.52 -11.48 9.02
C GLY A 254 3.11 -12.10 10.29
N ASP A 255 4.44 -12.19 10.44
CA ASP A 255 5.02 -12.66 11.70
C ASP A 255 4.72 -11.70 12.84
N THR A 256 4.46 -12.28 14.02
CA THR A 256 4.17 -11.53 15.25
C THR A 256 5.43 -10.93 15.86
N VAL A 257 5.34 -9.67 16.29
CA VAL A 257 6.33 -8.92 17.05
C VAL A 257 5.71 -8.57 18.40
N GLU A 258 6.30 -9.03 19.50
CA GLU A 258 5.86 -8.64 20.84
C GLU A 258 6.68 -7.44 21.32
N VAL A 259 6.01 -6.44 21.89
CA VAL A 259 6.65 -5.31 22.56
C VAL A 259 6.25 -5.35 24.01
N VAL A 260 7.22 -5.44 24.92
CA VAL A 260 6.99 -5.57 26.35
C VAL A 260 7.53 -4.34 27.07
N TYR A 261 6.71 -3.72 27.91
CA TYR A 261 7.13 -2.63 28.77
C TYR A 261 8.04 -3.12 29.89
N ARG A 262 9.00 -2.27 30.26
CA ARG A 262 9.93 -2.50 31.37
C ARG A 262 9.69 -1.53 32.51
#